data_AF-A0A954P6R0-F1
#
_entry.id   AF-A0A954P6R0-F1
#
_cell.length_a   1.000
_cell.length_b   1.000
_cell.length_c   1.000
_cell.angle_alpha   90.00
_cell.angle_beta   90.00
_cell.angle_gamma   90.00
#
_symmetry.space_group_name_H-M   'P 1'
#
loop_
_entity.id
_entity.type
_entity.pdbx_description
1 polymer ?
#
loop_
_entity_poly.entity_id
_entity_poly.type
_entity_poly.pdbx_seq_one_letter_code
_entity_poly.pdbx_strand_id
1 'polypeptide(L)'
;HEPMLTEYGRQLYGIDPGLTLAVENHFQDRSGIREWAARYDALTLDVEHLWKFTLHDAPLSELLAEVEMLLSRHADRVRHVHLPGYLPGFDEHRPMFQSAEMVEQVLTMLAQAGYSGFVVSETHEPFQNLPDLQADLALFERWNQSGKSAADAARNV
;
A
#
# COMPACT_ATOMS: atom_id res chain seq x y z
N HIS A 1 6.99 11.15 1.18
CA HIS A 1 6.42 12.18 2.08
C HIS A 1 6.54 13.60 1.50
N GLU A 2 5.52 14.44 1.68
CA GLU A 2 5.50 15.85 1.23
C GLU A 2 6.58 16.75 1.87
N PRO A 3 6.88 16.66 3.19
CA PRO A 3 7.96 17.43 3.79
C PRO A 3 9.32 17.17 3.13
N MET A 4 9.62 15.90 2.85
CA MET A 4 10.86 15.50 2.17
C MET A 4 10.94 16.03 0.74
N LEU A 5 9.82 15.99 0.01
CA LEU A 5 9.76 16.59 -1.33
C LEU A 5 9.99 18.11 -1.29
N THR A 6 9.43 18.80 -0.29
CA THR A 6 9.58 20.24 -0.12
C THR A 6 11.04 20.62 0.19
N GLU A 7 11.69 19.86 1.08
CA GLU A 7 13.05 20.12 1.51
C GLU A 7 14.10 19.76 0.44
N TYR A 8 13.96 18.58 -0.17
CA TYR A 8 15.01 18.00 -1.04
C TYR A 8 14.65 17.99 -2.53
N GLY A 9 13.38 18.14 -2.90
CA GLY A 9 12.91 17.92 -4.27
C GLY A 9 13.63 18.77 -5.30
N ARG A 10 13.85 20.07 -5.01
CA ARG A 10 14.59 20.96 -5.93
C ARG A 10 16.01 20.45 -6.20
N GLN A 11 16.69 19.92 -5.18
CA GLN A 11 18.06 19.42 -5.33
C GLN A 11 18.06 18.13 -6.16
N LEU A 12 17.12 17.23 -5.89
CA LEU A 12 16.97 15.97 -6.63
C LEU A 12 16.66 16.21 -8.12
N TYR A 13 15.74 17.12 -8.45
CA TYR A 13 15.48 17.50 -9.84
C TYR A 13 16.64 18.24 -10.50
N GLY A 14 17.50 18.90 -9.71
CA GLY A 14 18.74 19.50 -10.22
C GLY A 14 19.78 18.45 -10.63
N ILE A 15 19.77 17.27 -10.00
CA ILE A 15 20.64 16.13 -10.34
C ILE A 15 20.09 15.39 -11.57
N ASP A 16 18.80 15.08 -11.57
CA ASP A 16 18.11 14.44 -12.69
C ASP A 16 16.73 15.06 -12.91
N PRO A 17 16.57 15.91 -13.94
CA PRO A 17 15.28 16.51 -14.27
C PRO A 17 14.21 15.51 -14.74
N GLY A 18 14.61 14.31 -15.17
CA GLY A 18 13.71 13.23 -15.58
C GLY A 18 13.24 12.35 -14.41
N LEU A 19 13.75 12.57 -13.20
CA LEU A 19 13.40 11.80 -12.02
C LEU A 19 11.91 11.93 -11.72
N THR A 20 11.25 10.81 -11.43
CA THR A 20 9.88 10.81 -10.91
C THR A 20 9.91 10.52 -9.42
N LEU A 21 9.45 11.47 -8.61
CA LEU A 21 9.39 11.32 -7.15
C LEU A 21 7.98 10.92 -6.74
N ALA A 22 7.82 9.67 -6.30
CA ALA A 22 6.56 9.18 -5.75
C ALA A 22 6.38 9.71 -4.32
N VAL A 23 5.29 10.44 -4.09
CA VAL A 23 5.01 11.06 -2.79
C VAL A 23 4.12 10.14 -1.98
N GLU A 24 4.64 9.66 -0.86
CA GLU A 24 3.91 8.85 0.10
C GLU A 24 2.89 9.63 0.95
N ASN A 25 1.72 9.02 1.20
CA ASN A 25 0.74 9.54 2.17
C ASN A 25 1.23 9.31 3.60
N HIS A 26 1.24 10.38 4.41
CA HIS A 26 1.64 10.31 5.80
C HIS A 26 0.99 11.45 6.58
N PHE A 27 0.44 11.14 7.76
CA PHE A 27 -0.28 12.08 8.64
C PHE A 27 -1.34 12.95 7.92
N GLN A 28 -2.04 12.39 6.95
CA GLN A 28 -3.16 13.06 6.30
C GLN A 28 -4.44 12.85 7.11
N ASP A 29 -5.37 13.80 7.07
CA ASP A 29 -6.76 13.54 7.45
C ASP A 29 -7.57 13.08 6.22
N ARG A 30 -8.87 12.79 6.39
CA ARG A 30 -9.71 12.31 5.28
C ARG A 30 -9.85 13.30 4.12
N SER A 31 -9.73 14.60 4.36
CA SER A 31 -9.65 15.59 3.27
C SER A 31 -8.26 15.58 2.63
N GLY A 32 -7.22 15.56 3.47
CA GLY A 32 -5.82 15.58 3.08
C GLY A 32 -5.45 14.40 2.19
N ILE A 33 -5.98 13.20 2.43
CA ILE A 33 -5.68 12.04 1.56
C ILE A 33 -6.21 12.25 0.14
N ARG A 34 -7.36 12.91 -0.03
CA ARG A 34 -7.94 13.20 -1.35
C ARG A 34 -7.14 14.29 -2.06
N GLU A 35 -6.73 15.32 -1.32
CA GLU A 35 -5.88 16.38 -1.83
C GLU A 35 -4.50 15.87 -2.23
N TRP A 36 -3.87 15.05 -1.38
CA TRP A 36 -2.61 14.38 -1.65
C TRP A 36 -2.68 13.58 -2.96
N ALA A 37 -3.68 12.71 -3.09
CA ALA A 37 -3.83 11.89 -4.27
C ALA A 37 -4.08 12.75 -5.52
N ALA A 38 -4.84 13.85 -5.42
CA ALA A 38 -5.09 14.75 -6.54
C ALA A 38 -3.84 15.56 -6.94
N ARG A 39 -3.03 15.99 -5.97
CA ARG A 39 -1.92 16.94 -6.14
C ARG A 39 -0.71 16.37 -6.86
N TYR A 40 -0.40 15.09 -6.66
CA TYR A 40 0.86 14.50 -7.13
C TYR A 40 0.66 13.55 -8.32
N ASP A 41 1.63 13.55 -9.23
CA ASP A 41 1.62 12.72 -10.45
C ASP A 41 2.14 11.30 -10.21
N ALA A 42 2.87 11.10 -9.11
CA ALA A 42 3.38 9.81 -8.68
C ALA A 42 3.14 9.63 -7.18
N LEU A 43 2.53 8.51 -6.82
CA LEU A 43 2.08 8.21 -5.47
C LEU A 43 2.76 6.97 -4.92
N THR A 44 3.16 7.02 -3.66
CA THR A 44 3.42 5.81 -2.86
C THR A 44 2.24 5.64 -1.93
N LEU A 45 1.51 4.54 -2.05
CA LEU A 45 0.39 4.25 -1.16
C LEU A 45 0.91 3.47 0.05
N ASP A 46 0.91 4.10 1.22
CA ASP A 46 1.11 3.43 2.49
C ASP A 46 -0.25 3.14 3.14
N VAL A 47 -0.57 1.85 3.23
CA VAL A 47 -1.86 1.36 3.72
C VAL A 47 -1.96 1.45 5.25
N GLU A 48 -0.85 1.34 5.96
CA GLU A 48 -0.82 1.49 7.42
C GLU A 48 -0.98 2.95 7.82
N HIS A 49 -0.29 3.88 7.16
CA HIS A 49 -0.50 5.31 7.40
C HIS A 49 -1.94 5.75 7.09
N LEU A 50 -2.54 5.17 6.05
CA LEU A 50 -3.96 5.38 5.75
C LEU A 50 -4.83 4.88 6.92
N TRP A 51 -4.60 3.66 7.39
CA TRP A 51 -5.44 3.08 8.44
C TRP A 51 -5.25 3.76 9.80
N LYS A 52 -4.00 3.88 10.26
CA LYS A 52 -3.62 4.37 11.58
C LYS A 52 -3.82 5.88 11.71
N PHE A 53 -3.26 6.66 10.77
CA PHE A 53 -3.20 8.12 10.92
C PHE A 53 -4.37 8.83 10.27
N THR A 54 -4.84 8.35 9.12
CA THR A 54 -5.90 9.03 8.36
C THR A 54 -7.29 8.60 8.83
N LEU A 55 -7.46 7.30 9.04
CA LEU A 55 -8.74 6.72 9.44
C LEU A 55 -8.85 6.48 10.95
N HIS A 56 -7.77 6.68 11.71
CA HIS A 56 -7.72 6.51 13.16
C HIS A 56 -8.25 5.14 13.60
N ASP A 57 -7.67 4.07 13.05
CA ASP A 57 -7.98 2.70 13.46
C ASP A 57 -9.45 2.32 13.22
N ALA A 58 -10.08 2.92 12.20
CA ALA A 58 -11.45 2.62 11.79
C ALA A 58 -11.64 1.13 11.46
N PRO A 59 -12.89 0.63 11.39
CA PRO A 59 -13.14 -0.74 10.93
C PRO A 59 -12.49 -1.04 9.57
N LEU A 60 -12.03 -2.28 9.37
CA LEU A 60 -11.38 -2.72 8.13
C LEU A 60 -12.20 -2.37 6.87
N SER A 61 -13.53 -2.46 6.92
CA SER A 61 -14.40 -2.10 5.81
C SER A 61 -14.24 -0.64 5.36
N GLU A 62 -13.93 0.28 6.28
CA GLU A 62 -13.67 1.68 5.93
C GLU A 62 -12.30 1.87 5.28
N LEU A 63 -11.27 1.15 5.74
CA LEU A 63 -9.97 1.12 5.07
C LEU A 63 -10.13 0.66 3.62
N LEU A 64 -10.79 -0.48 3.44
CA LEU A 64 -10.98 -1.09 2.13
C LEU A 64 -11.76 -0.18 1.18
N ALA A 65 -12.79 0.52 1.67
CA ALA A 65 -13.53 1.50 0.89
C ALA A 65 -12.66 2.70 0.46
N GLU A 66 -11.76 3.17 1.32
CA GLU A 66 -10.88 4.29 0.98
C GLU A 66 -9.77 3.85 0.00
N VAL A 67 -9.22 2.64 0.16
CA VAL A 67 -8.27 2.04 -0.80
C VAL A 67 -8.92 1.85 -2.17
N GLU A 68 -10.13 1.29 -2.23
CA GLU A 68 -10.90 1.14 -3.47
C GLU A 68 -11.15 2.50 -4.15
N MET A 69 -11.55 3.51 -3.37
CA MET A 69 -11.75 4.86 -3.89
C MET A 69 -10.48 5.45 -4.49
N LEU A 70 -9.33 5.30 -3.83
CA LEU A 70 -8.04 5.77 -4.33
C LEU A 70 -7.65 5.03 -5.63
N LEU A 71 -7.72 3.71 -5.64
CA LEU A 71 -7.32 2.90 -6.80
C LEU A 71 -8.24 3.13 -8.00
N SER A 72 -9.56 3.23 -7.79
CA SER A 72 -10.52 3.47 -8.89
C SER A 72 -10.29 4.78 -9.65
N ARG A 73 -9.63 5.76 -9.04
CA ARG A 73 -9.39 7.08 -9.62
C ARG A 73 -7.93 7.32 -10.01
N HIS A 74 -7.00 6.67 -9.32
CA HIS A 74 -5.59 7.09 -9.31
C HIS A 74 -4.60 5.93 -9.42
N ALA A 75 -5.05 4.70 -9.71
CA ALA A 75 -4.17 3.54 -9.84
C ALA A 75 -3.03 3.73 -10.85
N ASP A 76 -3.25 4.50 -11.92
CA ASP A 76 -2.25 4.84 -12.94
C ASP A 76 -1.09 5.71 -12.41
N ARG A 77 -1.32 6.42 -11.29
CA ARG A 77 -0.32 7.26 -10.62
C ARG A 77 0.35 6.58 -9.44
N VAL A 78 -0.19 5.45 -8.95
CA VAL A 78 0.46 4.66 -7.90
C VAL A 78 1.70 3.99 -8.49
N ARG A 79 2.87 4.30 -7.94
CA ARG A 79 4.16 3.76 -8.38
C ARG A 79 4.70 2.71 -7.41
N HIS A 80 4.33 2.81 -6.14
CA HIS A 80 4.83 1.96 -5.08
C HIS A 80 3.76 1.78 -4.00
N VAL A 81 3.76 0.63 -3.31
CA VAL A 81 2.82 0.35 -2.22
C VAL A 81 3.57 -0.18 -1.01
N HIS A 82 3.36 0.44 0.13
CA HIS A 82 3.74 -0.10 1.43
C HIS A 82 2.52 -0.78 2.05
N LEU A 83 2.70 -2.04 2.43
CA LEU A 83 1.65 -2.90 2.96
C LEU A 83 2.19 -3.72 4.14
N PRO A 84 2.57 -3.10 5.27
CA PRO A 84 2.82 -3.84 6.50
C PRO A 84 1.53 -4.49 7.01
N GLY A 85 1.66 -5.57 7.78
CA GLY A 85 0.53 -6.26 8.41
C GLY A 85 0.05 -5.57 9.67
N TYR A 86 -0.37 -4.32 9.53
CA TYR A 86 -0.88 -3.50 10.63
C TYR A 86 -2.19 -4.05 11.21
N LEU A 87 -2.34 -3.92 12.53
CA LEU A 87 -3.59 -4.14 13.25
C LEU A 87 -3.93 -2.88 14.07
N PRO A 88 -5.19 -2.42 14.06
CA PRO A 88 -5.66 -1.30 14.88
C PRO A 88 -5.15 -1.33 16.33
N GLY A 89 -4.54 -0.24 16.77
CA GLY A 89 -4.00 -0.08 18.13
C GLY A 89 -2.62 -0.71 18.39
N PHE A 90 -1.99 -1.33 17.40
CA PHE A 90 -0.63 -1.88 17.53
C PHE A 90 0.44 -0.88 17.08
N ASP A 91 1.71 -1.24 17.34
CA ASP A 91 2.87 -0.58 16.75
C ASP A 91 2.92 -0.81 15.22
N GLU A 92 3.50 0.16 14.52
CA GLU A 92 3.68 0.20 13.06
C GLU A 92 4.66 -0.89 12.55
N HIS A 93 4.70 -1.04 11.22
CA HIS A 93 5.73 -1.78 10.48
C HIS A 93 5.86 -3.26 10.90
N ARG A 94 4.71 -3.95 10.99
CA ARG A 94 4.62 -5.39 11.27
C ARG A 94 4.64 -6.25 10.00
N PRO A 95 5.08 -7.53 10.07
CA PRO A 95 4.98 -8.46 8.96
C PRO A 95 3.56 -8.60 8.41
N MET A 96 3.43 -8.74 7.09
CA MET A 96 2.14 -8.87 6.40
C MET A 96 1.26 -9.98 6.98
N PHE A 97 1.85 -11.12 7.35
CA PHE A 97 1.11 -12.27 7.88
C PHE A 97 0.35 -11.97 9.18
N GLN A 98 0.71 -10.93 9.92
CA GLN A 98 0.00 -10.54 11.15
C GLN A 98 -1.36 -9.90 10.87
N SER A 99 -1.61 -9.43 9.66
CA SER A 99 -2.90 -8.86 9.23
C SER A 99 -3.36 -9.47 7.89
N ALA A 100 -3.32 -10.81 7.83
CA ALA A 100 -3.58 -11.58 6.62
C ALA A 100 -4.89 -11.18 5.91
N GLU A 101 -5.98 -10.99 6.66
CA GLU A 101 -7.28 -10.61 6.08
C GLU A 101 -7.24 -9.25 5.37
N MET A 102 -6.57 -8.25 5.95
CA MET A 102 -6.42 -6.94 5.34
C MET A 102 -5.51 -7.03 4.11
N VAL A 103 -4.35 -7.68 4.27
CA VAL A 103 -3.34 -7.80 3.20
C VAL A 103 -3.91 -8.51 1.97
N GLU A 104 -4.59 -9.65 2.15
CA GLU A 104 -5.17 -10.40 1.02
C GLU A 104 -6.23 -9.58 0.26
N GLN A 105 -7.05 -8.81 0.97
CA GLN A 105 -8.05 -7.94 0.36
C GLN A 105 -7.41 -6.78 -0.41
N VAL A 106 -6.40 -6.12 0.17
CA VAL A 106 -5.67 -5.04 -0.51
C VAL A 106 -4.91 -5.55 -1.74
N LEU A 107 -4.22 -6.71 -1.64
CA LEU A 107 -3.56 -7.33 -2.79
C LEU A 107 -4.56 -7.65 -3.92
N THR A 108 -5.76 -8.12 -3.56
CA THR A 108 -6.84 -8.37 -4.52
C THR A 108 -7.29 -7.08 -5.21
N MET A 109 -7.48 -5.99 -4.46
CA MET A 109 -7.85 -4.68 -5.01
C MET A 109 -6.77 -4.12 -5.96
N LEU A 110 -5.49 -4.24 -5.58
CA LEU A 110 -4.37 -3.83 -6.42
C LEU A 110 -4.35 -4.62 -7.73
N ALA A 111 -4.52 -5.95 -7.66
CA ALA A 111 -4.57 -6.80 -8.84
C ALA A 111 -5.76 -6.45 -9.76
N GLN A 112 -6.94 -6.19 -9.19
CA GLN A 112 -8.13 -5.76 -9.93
C GLN A 112 -7.96 -4.39 -10.59
N ALA A 113 -7.21 -3.49 -9.94
CA ALA A 113 -6.85 -2.18 -10.50
C ALA A 113 -5.73 -2.27 -11.56
N GLY A 114 -5.21 -3.47 -11.86
CA GLY A 114 -4.13 -3.67 -12.82
C GLY A 114 -2.77 -3.17 -12.34
N TYR A 115 -2.59 -2.99 -11.03
CA TYR A 115 -1.32 -2.58 -10.45
C TYR A 115 -0.27 -3.68 -10.65
N SER A 116 0.90 -3.30 -11.16
CA SER A 116 2.00 -4.21 -11.49
C SER A 116 3.35 -3.79 -10.89
N GLY A 117 3.34 -2.78 -10.01
CA GLY A 117 4.54 -2.31 -9.31
C GLY A 117 4.90 -3.16 -8.08
N PHE A 118 5.86 -2.66 -7.31
CA PHE A 118 6.31 -3.33 -6.08
C PHE A 118 5.37 -3.05 -4.91
N VAL A 119 5.04 -4.11 -4.18
CA VAL A 119 4.42 -4.07 -2.86
C VAL A 119 5.47 -4.52 -1.85
N VAL A 120 5.71 -3.70 -0.81
CA VAL A 120 6.73 -3.96 0.21
C VAL A 120 6.12 -3.97 1.61
N SER A 121 6.65 -4.78 2.52
CA SER A 121 6.12 -4.91 3.89
C SER A 121 6.62 -3.85 4.84
N GLU A 122 7.75 -3.20 4.55
CA GLU A 122 8.39 -2.17 5.39
C GLU A 122 8.51 -2.54 6.87
N THR A 123 8.95 -3.76 7.19
CA THR A 123 8.95 -4.23 8.57
C THR A 123 10.07 -3.60 9.43
N HIS A 124 9.78 -3.37 10.72
CA HIS A 124 10.78 -2.96 11.69
C HIS A 124 11.86 -4.04 11.90
N GLU A 125 13.06 -3.62 12.32
CA GLU A 125 14.27 -4.46 12.46
C GLU A 125 14.04 -5.81 13.18
N PRO A 126 13.29 -5.90 14.30
CA PRO A 126 13.06 -7.18 14.98
C PRO A 126 12.39 -8.24 14.09
N PHE A 127 11.60 -7.79 13.12
CA PHE A 127 10.87 -8.62 12.19
C PHE A 127 11.62 -8.86 10.87
N GLN A 128 12.82 -8.28 10.70
CA GLN A 128 13.67 -8.51 9.52
C GLN A 128 14.48 -9.80 9.69
N ASN A 129 13.76 -10.90 9.87
CA ASN A 129 14.32 -12.23 10.09
C ASN A 129 13.70 -13.26 9.14
N LEU A 130 14.40 -14.39 8.97
CA LEU A 130 14.00 -15.42 8.00
C LEU A 130 12.61 -16.04 8.32
N PRO A 131 12.27 -16.40 9.57
CA PRO A 131 10.94 -16.90 9.91
C PRO A 131 9.79 -15.98 9.48
N ASP A 132 9.88 -14.68 9.78
CA ASP A 132 8.82 -13.73 9.44
C ASP A 132 8.70 -13.53 7.93
N LEU A 133 9.84 -13.46 7.22
CA LEU A 133 9.84 -13.41 5.75
C LEU A 133 9.21 -14.67 5.12
N GLN A 134 9.46 -15.86 5.69
CA GLN A 134 8.86 -17.10 5.22
C GLN A 134 7.35 -17.12 5.43
N ALA A 135 6.85 -16.52 6.52
CA ALA A 135 5.43 -16.42 6.79
C ALA A 135 4.73 -15.44 5.82
N ASP A 136 5.36 -14.30 5.52
CA ASP A 136 4.88 -13.35 4.49
C ASP A 136 4.84 -14.00 3.10
N LEU A 137 5.90 -14.75 2.74
CA LEU A 137 5.92 -15.50 1.48
C LEU A 137 4.79 -16.53 1.42
N ALA A 138 4.59 -17.30 2.49
CA ALA A 138 3.52 -18.28 2.55
C ALA A 138 2.13 -17.64 2.44
N LEU A 139 1.93 -16.44 3.01
CA LEU A 139 0.69 -15.67 2.81
C LEU A 139 0.49 -15.33 1.33
N PHE A 140 1.50 -14.74 0.70
CA PHE A 140 1.44 -14.34 -0.71
C PHE A 140 1.18 -15.53 -1.65
N GLU A 141 1.86 -16.65 -1.43
CA GLU A 141 1.69 -17.85 -2.25
C GLU A 141 0.27 -18.41 -2.17
N ARG A 142 -0.33 -18.43 -0.97
CA ARG A 142 -1.72 -18.85 -0.78
C ARG A 142 -2.67 -17.93 -1.53
N TRP A 143 -2.56 -16.62 -1.34
CA TRP A 143 -3.40 -15.63 -2.02
C TRP A 143 -3.32 -15.77 -3.54
N ASN A 144 -2.12 -15.89 -4.10
CA ASN A 144 -1.90 -16.02 -5.53
C ASN A 144 -2.51 -17.31 -6.11
N GLN A 145 -2.48 -18.41 -5.36
CA GLN A 145 -3.12 -19.67 -5.77
C GLN A 145 -4.65 -19.54 -5.81
N SER A 146 -5.24 -18.93 -4.78
CA SER A 146 -6.69 -18.67 -4.72
C SER A 146 -7.18 -17.82 -5.90
N GLY A 147 -6.43 -16.78 -6.26
CA GLY A 147 -6.75 -15.92 -7.41
C GLY A 147 -6.71 -16.66 -8.76
N LYS A 148 -5.72 -17.53 -8.97
CA LYS A 148 -5.62 -18.37 -10.18
C LYS A 148 -6.77 -19.35 -10.29
N SER A 149 -7.13 -20.03 -9.20
CA SER A 149 -8.26 -20.96 -9.18
C SER A 149 -9.59 -20.27 -9.51
N ALA A 150 -9.81 -19.05 -9.01
CA ALA A 150 -11.01 -18.28 -9.34
C ALA A 150 -11.05 -17.86 -10.82
N ALA A 151 -9.92 -17.41 -11.37
CA ALA A 151 -9.82 -17.03 -12.79
C ALA A 151 -10.02 -18.22 -13.74
N ASP A 152 -9.48 -19.39 -13.39
CA ASP A 152 -9.66 -20.63 -14.16
C ASP A 152 -11.09 -21.15 -14.10
N ALA A 153 -11.77 -21.02 -12.95
CA ALA A 153 -13.18 -21.35 -12.84
C ALA A 153 -14.06 -20.45 -13.73
N ALA A 154 -13.79 -19.14 -13.78
CA ALA A 154 -14.54 -18.19 -14.59
C ALA A 154 -14.36 -18.37 -16.12
N ARG A 155 -13.29 -19.05 -16.56
CA ARG A 155 -13.03 -19.35 -17.98
C ARG A 155 -13.69 -20.62 -18.49
N ASN A 156 -14.16 -21.48 -17.58
CA ASN A 156 -14.77 -22.78 -17.88
C ASN A 156 -16.31 -22.76 -17.77
N VAL A 157 -16.91 -21.56 -17.70
CA VAL A 157 -18.37 -21.31 -17.70
C VAL A 157 -18.73 -20.55 -18.97
#